data_AF-A0AAD3RQI9-F1
#
_entry.id   AF-A0AAD3RQI9-F1
#
_cell.length_a   1.000
_cell.length_b   1.000
_cell.length_c   1.000
_cell.angle_alpha   90.00
_cell.angle_beta   90.00
_cell.angle_gamma   90.00
#
_symmetry.space_group_name_H-M   'P 1'
#
loop_
_entity.id
_entity.type
_entity.pdbx_description
1 polymer ?
#
loop_
_entity_poly.entity_id
_entity_poly.type
_entity_poly.pdbx_seq_one_letter_code
_entity_poly.pdbx_strand_id
1 'polypeptide(L)'
;FGNYSRTKSLDWRNIPSAVVGEDAKTLQAYYGKPDYVQSVSTFEAPSDEMDKMDKRIEELVAEIKAIFNSMEDGETSPSPYDTAWVARISAIDGSAKPQFPQMVDWILHNQLPDGSWGENRRFLACDRLLNTLSCIVTLAFWGVGNNQVNRGIEFLKGNTEGMIKEALGHHRSKGFEIVFPALLNQAKLLGLDLPYEVPIIKQINEKRDSELKKVSFEELHSHPSTMLQCLEGIQEVVDWKNILKLQSQDGSFSSSPASTACVFMQTGDNKCLRFLTSLVAKFGDH
;
A
#
# COMPACT_ATOMS: atom_id res chain seq x y z
N PHE A 1 39.60 9.14 -29.23
CA PHE A 1 38.97 7.82 -29.34
C PHE A 1 37.47 8.04 -29.19
N GLY A 2 36.56 7.90 -30.15
CA GLY A 2 36.51 7.39 -31.51
C GLY A 2 35.00 7.26 -31.79
N ASN A 3 34.51 7.85 -32.89
CA ASN A 3 33.09 7.88 -33.25
C ASN A 3 32.52 6.45 -33.37
N TYR A 4 31.46 6.13 -32.65
CA TYR A 4 30.67 4.91 -32.85
C TYR A 4 29.35 5.27 -33.55
N SER A 5 29.38 5.25 -34.87
CA SER A 5 28.17 5.05 -35.69
C SER A 5 27.71 3.60 -35.51
N ARG A 6 26.50 3.38 -34.99
CA ARG A 6 25.86 2.05 -34.98
C ARG A 6 24.84 1.97 -36.11
N THR A 7 25.30 1.63 -37.31
CA THR A 7 24.49 0.90 -38.28
C THR A 7 24.74 -0.59 -38.06
N LYS A 8 23.83 -1.26 -37.34
CA LYS A 8 23.79 -2.73 -37.36
C LYS A 8 22.92 -3.14 -38.55
N SER A 9 23.54 -3.56 -39.65
CA SER A 9 22.83 -4.33 -40.67
C SER A 9 22.48 -5.69 -40.06
N LEU A 10 21.21 -6.08 -40.06
CA LEU A 10 20.83 -7.45 -39.73
C LEU A 10 21.45 -8.41 -40.75
N ASP A 11 22.20 -9.40 -40.25
CA ASP A 11 22.72 -10.52 -41.04
C ASP A 11 21.62 -11.56 -41.23
N TRP A 12 21.18 -11.74 -42.46
CA TRP A 12 19.99 -12.54 -42.86
C TRP A 12 20.27 -14.05 -42.94
N ARG A 13 21.46 -14.51 -42.53
CA ARG A 13 21.93 -15.87 -42.81
C ARG A 13 21.42 -16.97 -41.86
N ASN A 14 20.68 -16.64 -40.80
CA ASN A 14 20.30 -17.61 -39.77
C ASN A 14 18.81 -17.54 -39.35
N ILE A 15 17.88 -17.72 -40.30
CA ILE A 15 16.46 -17.99 -39.98
C ILE A 15 16.19 -19.47 -40.23
N PRO A 16 15.73 -20.25 -39.23
CA PRO A 16 15.35 -21.66 -39.42
C PRO A 16 14.18 -21.79 -40.40
N SER A 17 14.39 -22.60 -41.43
CA SER A 17 13.41 -22.95 -42.46
C SER A 17 12.26 -23.74 -41.85
N ALA A 18 11.08 -23.12 -41.74
CA ALA A 18 9.84 -23.82 -41.42
C ALA A 18 8.61 -23.11 -42.01
N VAL A 19 8.63 -22.81 -43.32
CA VAL A 19 7.41 -22.77 -44.14
C VAL A 19 7.80 -23.30 -45.52
N VAL A 20 7.31 -24.50 -45.82
CA VAL A 20 7.40 -25.10 -47.15
C VAL A 20 6.58 -24.26 -48.11
N GLY A 21 7.19 -23.70 -49.15
CA GLY A 21 6.45 -23.32 -50.35
C GLY A 21 6.82 -22.04 -51.09
N GLU A 22 7.78 -21.21 -50.67
CA GLU A 22 8.12 -20.00 -51.43
C GLU A 22 9.63 -19.80 -51.62
N ASP A 23 10.01 -19.64 -52.90
CA ASP A 23 11.35 -19.31 -53.40
C ASP A 23 11.84 -17.98 -52.79
N ALA A 24 13.14 -17.90 -52.45
CA ALA A 24 13.80 -16.69 -51.96
C ALA A 24 13.60 -15.46 -52.87
N LYS A 25 13.40 -15.64 -54.18
CA LYS A 25 13.03 -14.58 -55.13
C LYS A 25 11.61 -14.06 -54.90
N THR A 26 10.69 -14.91 -54.45
CA THR A 26 9.30 -14.53 -54.13
C THR A 26 9.24 -13.66 -52.86
N LEU A 27 10.04 -14.00 -51.85
CA LEU A 27 10.15 -13.20 -50.62
C LEU A 27 10.83 -11.84 -50.86
N GLN A 28 11.83 -11.78 -51.75
CA GLN A 28 12.47 -10.52 -52.14
C GLN A 28 11.54 -9.62 -52.98
N ALA A 29 10.58 -10.18 -53.71
CA ALA A 29 9.54 -9.42 -54.40
C ALA A 29 8.42 -8.90 -53.47
N TYR A 30 8.17 -9.58 -52.34
CA TYR A 30 7.17 -9.16 -51.35
C TYR A 30 7.70 -8.11 -50.37
N TYR A 31 8.95 -8.23 -49.92
CA TYR A 31 9.57 -7.33 -48.92
C TYR A 31 10.62 -6.37 -49.50
N GLY A 32 11.03 -6.57 -50.76
CA GLY A 32 12.08 -5.78 -51.42
C GLY A 32 11.57 -4.84 -52.51
N LYS A 33 10.29 -4.41 -52.46
CA LYS A 33 9.84 -3.29 -53.30
C LYS A 33 10.30 -1.97 -52.68
N PRO A 34 11.06 -1.12 -53.39
CA PRO A 34 11.35 0.24 -52.93
C PRO A 34 10.06 1.03 -52.67
N ASP A 35 8.98 0.67 -53.38
CA ASP A 35 7.65 1.25 -53.22
C ASP A 35 7.02 1.01 -51.83
N TYR A 36 7.38 -0.05 -51.09
CA TYR A 36 6.76 -0.27 -49.77
C TYR A 36 7.30 0.74 -48.74
N VAL A 37 8.61 0.98 -48.75
CA VAL A 37 9.26 2.01 -47.92
C VAL A 37 8.81 3.41 -48.35
N GLN A 38 8.55 3.63 -49.65
CA GLN A 38 8.00 4.89 -50.16
C GLN A 38 6.49 5.06 -49.96
N SER A 39 5.72 3.97 -49.80
CA SER A 39 4.27 4.00 -49.52
C SER A 39 3.94 4.20 -48.05
N VAL A 40 4.89 3.90 -47.17
CA VAL A 40 4.87 4.43 -45.81
C VAL A 40 5.23 5.90 -45.96
N SER A 41 4.21 6.73 -46.16
CA SER A 41 4.30 8.13 -45.78
C SER A 41 4.56 8.12 -44.27
N THR A 42 5.82 8.01 -43.87
CA THR A 42 6.25 8.60 -42.62
C THR A 42 5.78 10.02 -42.73
N PHE A 43 4.76 10.36 -41.95
CA PHE A 43 4.37 11.74 -41.73
C PHE A 43 5.65 12.40 -41.20
N GLU A 44 6.45 12.99 -42.08
CA GLU A 44 7.61 13.77 -41.71
C GLU A 44 7.01 14.97 -41.01
N ALA A 45 6.89 14.84 -39.68
CA ALA A 45 6.57 15.97 -38.85
C ALA A 45 7.58 17.09 -39.23
N PRO A 46 7.14 18.35 -39.37
CA PRO A 46 8.04 19.46 -39.68
C PRO A 46 9.32 19.36 -38.84
N SER A 47 10.50 19.73 -39.34
CA SER A 47 11.76 19.54 -38.58
C SER A 47 11.67 20.10 -37.16
N ASP A 48 10.94 21.21 -37.00
CA ASP A 48 10.66 21.86 -35.72
C ASP A 48 9.85 20.97 -34.74
N GLU A 49 8.98 20.09 -35.24
CA GLU A 49 8.23 19.10 -34.43
C GLU A 49 9.10 17.89 -34.05
N MET A 50 9.99 17.44 -34.95
CA MET A 50 10.98 16.40 -34.63
C MET A 50 11.99 16.89 -33.58
N ASP A 51 12.51 18.11 -33.73
CA ASP A 51 13.44 18.71 -32.76
C ASP A 51 12.77 18.93 -31.39
N LYS A 52 11.48 19.29 -31.35
CA LYS A 52 10.69 19.34 -30.11
C LYS A 52 10.53 17.96 -29.47
N MET A 53 10.29 16.92 -30.27
CA MET A 53 10.13 15.56 -29.77
C MET A 53 11.45 15.02 -29.19
N ASP A 54 12.56 15.23 -29.88
CA ASP A 54 13.89 14.84 -29.41
C ASP A 54 14.26 15.57 -28.12
N LYS A 55 14.02 16.88 -28.06
CA LYS A 55 14.20 17.66 -26.82
C LYS A 55 13.33 17.13 -25.69
N ARG A 56 12.07 16.78 -25.95
CA ARG A 56 11.18 16.21 -24.94
C ARG A 56 11.67 14.85 -24.46
N ILE A 57 12.22 14.02 -25.35
CA ILE A 57 12.83 12.73 -24.99
C ILE A 57 14.05 12.96 -24.10
N GLU A 58 14.93 13.90 -24.44
CA GLU A 58 16.10 14.22 -23.62
C GLU A 58 15.71 14.71 -22.22
N GLU A 59 14.71 15.60 -22.12
CA GLU A 59 14.14 16.07 -20.86
C GLU A 59 13.59 14.90 -20.03
N LEU A 60 12.76 14.04 -20.62
CA LEU A 60 12.20 12.87 -19.94
C LEU A 60 13.28 11.89 -19.49
N VAL A 61 14.32 11.66 -20.30
CA VAL A 61 15.45 10.81 -19.93
C VAL A 61 16.21 11.41 -18.75
N ALA A 62 16.40 12.74 -18.72
CA ALA A 62 17.02 13.43 -17.60
C ALA A 62 16.17 13.33 -16.33
N GLU A 63 14.85 13.55 -16.43
CA GLU A 63 13.89 13.39 -15.33
C GLU A 63 13.91 11.96 -14.77
N ILE A 64 13.83 10.94 -15.63
CA ILE A 64 13.88 9.53 -15.22
C ILE A 64 15.21 9.23 -14.52
N LYS A 65 16.34 9.66 -15.08
CA LYS A 65 17.65 9.49 -14.43
C LYS A 65 17.71 10.18 -13.08
N ALA A 66 17.13 11.38 -12.95
CA ALA A 66 17.06 12.09 -11.67
C ALA A 66 16.25 11.29 -10.65
N ILE A 67 15.09 10.75 -11.03
CA ILE A 67 14.26 9.87 -10.18
C ILE A 67 15.07 8.65 -9.71
N PHE A 68 15.76 7.95 -10.62
CA PHE A 68 16.60 6.80 -10.24
C PHE A 68 17.76 7.18 -9.31
N ASN A 69 18.34 8.37 -9.50
CA ASN A 69 19.43 8.85 -8.65
C ASN A 69 18.93 9.33 -7.26
N SER A 70 17.66 9.71 -7.14
CA SER A 70 17.03 10.08 -5.87
C SER A 70 16.33 8.91 -5.17
N MET A 71 16.36 7.70 -5.74
CA MET A 71 15.79 6.52 -5.10
C MET A 71 16.60 6.15 -3.85
N GLU A 72 15.99 6.35 -2.68
CA GLU A 72 16.42 5.80 -1.40
C GLU A 72 15.57 4.55 -1.07
N ASP A 73 15.15 4.33 0.18
CA ASP A 73 14.33 3.14 0.53
C ASP A 73 12.85 3.22 0.08
N GLY A 74 12.56 3.98 -0.97
CA GLY A 74 11.24 4.14 -1.59
C GLY A 74 10.51 5.43 -1.19
N GLU A 75 9.76 5.97 -2.15
CA GLU A 75 8.77 7.03 -1.97
C GLU A 75 7.38 6.39 -2.00
N THR A 76 6.59 6.57 -0.94
CA THR A 76 5.23 6.01 -0.84
C THR A 76 4.26 7.02 -0.28
N SER A 77 2.99 6.94 -0.66
CA SER A 77 1.95 7.79 -0.08
C SER A 77 1.73 7.44 1.41
N PRO A 78 1.34 8.42 2.24
CA PRO A 78 0.99 8.17 3.63
C PRO A 78 -0.15 7.15 3.77
N SER A 79 -0.09 6.33 4.82
CA SER A 79 -1.13 5.37 5.18
C SER A 79 -1.84 5.85 6.45
N PRO A 80 -3.05 6.43 6.37
CA PRO A 80 -3.79 6.86 7.57
C PRO A 80 -3.98 5.73 8.58
N TYR A 81 -4.19 4.50 8.08
CA TYR A 81 -4.31 3.30 8.90
C TYR A 81 -3.07 3.05 9.77
N ASP A 82 -1.89 3.05 9.15
CA ASP A 82 -0.62 2.83 9.85
C ASP A 82 -0.27 4.00 10.76
N THR A 83 -0.41 5.24 10.28
CA THR A 83 -0.21 6.47 11.06
C THR A 83 -1.06 6.45 12.33
N ALA A 84 -2.32 6.03 12.23
CA ALA A 84 -3.22 5.87 13.37
C ALA A 84 -2.73 4.83 14.39
N TRP A 85 -2.20 3.70 13.95
CA TRP A 85 -1.63 2.70 14.88
C TRP A 85 -0.37 3.21 15.58
N VAL A 86 0.52 3.90 14.86
CA VAL A 86 1.73 4.50 15.44
C VAL A 86 1.36 5.60 16.45
N ALA A 87 0.34 6.40 16.14
CA ALA A 87 -0.16 7.46 17.01
C ALA A 87 -0.74 6.97 18.35
N ARG A 88 -1.12 5.69 18.48
CA ARG A 88 -1.63 5.11 19.75
C ARG A 88 -0.54 4.80 20.76
N ILE A 89 0.72 4.79 20.33
CA ILE A 89 1.84 4.47 21.22
C ILE A 89 1.95 5.54 22.29
N SER A 90 1.81 5.13 23.55
CA SER A 90 2.00 6.02 24.70
C SER A 90 3.48 6.34 24.91
N ALA A 91 3.75 7.53 25.43
CA ALA A 91 5.10 8.00 25.67
C ALA A 91 5.86 7.05 26.63
N ILE A 92 7.09 6.70 26.26
CA ILE A 92 7.94 5.78 27.03
C ILE A 92 8.39 6.37 28.38
N ASP A 93 8.27 7.70 28.55
CA ASP A 93 8.54 8.40 29.80
C ASP A 93 7.40 8.25 30.84
N GLY A 94 6.31 7.55 30.46
CA GLY A 94 5.15 7.31 31.31
C GLY A 94 4.15 8.48 31.35
N SER A 95 4.37 9.53 30.57
CA SER A 95 3.40 10.61 30.45
C SER A 95 2.15 10.14 29.69
N ALA A 96 0.99 10.69 30.06
CA ALA A 96 -0.29 10.41 29.39
C ALA A 96 -0.39 11.16 28.05
N LYS A 97 0.59 10.96 27.17
CA LYS A 97 0.73 11.61 25.86
C LYS A 97 1.19 10.60 24.81
N PRO A 98 0.98 10.89 23.51
CA PRO A 98 1.54 10.08 22.44
C PRO A 98 3.07 10.14 22.44
N GLN A 99 3.73 9.01 22.16
CA GLN A 99 5.17 8.94 21.87
C GLN A 99 5.52 9.73 20.60
N PHE A 100 4.60 9.76 19.64
CA PHE A 100 4.74 10.47 18.37
C PHE A 100 3.56 11.45 18.19
N PRO A 101 3.56 12.61 18.87
CA PRO A 101 2.47 13.58 18.82
C PRO A 101 2.13 14.03 17.39
N GLN A 102 3.13 14.14 16.54
CA GLN A 102 2.99 14.58 15.16
C GLN A 102 2.14 13.63 14.30
N MET A 103 2.05 12.35 14.67
CA MET A 103 1.15 11.39 14.01
C MET A 103 -0.31 11.68 14.36
N VAL A 104 -0.60 12.13 15.59
CA VAL A 104 -1.95 12.57 15.99
C VAL A 104 -2.30 13.85 15.23
N ASP A 105 -1.38 14.80 15.15
CA ASP A 105 -1.57 16.05 14.39
C ASP A 105 -1.83 15.76 12.91
N TRP A 106 -1.08 14.84 12.30
CA TRP A 106 -1.31 14.43 10.92
C TRP A 106 -2.74 13.92 10.71
N ILE A 107 -3.25 13.06 11.60
CA ILE A 107 -4.62 12.53 11.51
C ILE A 107 -5.66 13.66 11.59
N LEU A 108 -5.46 14.62 12.51
CA LEU A 108 -6.37 15.75 12.71
C LEU A 108 -6.50 16.65 11.47
N HIS A 109 -5.43 16.78 10.67
CA HIS A 109 -5.36 17.70 9.54
C HIS A 109 -5.58 17.04 8.16
N ASN A 110 -5.64 15.70 8.10
CA ASN A 110 -5.75 14.95 6.83
C ASN A 110 -7.10 14.22 6.64
N GLN A 111 -8.16 14.66 7.34
CA GLN A 111 -9.52 14.15 7.08
C GLN A 111 -10.05 14.69 5.75
N LEU A 112 -10.64 13.83 4.93
CA LEU A 112 -11.22 14.19 3.64
C LEU A 112 -12.56 14.95 3.81
N PRO A 113 -13.04 15.66 2.76
CA PRO A 113 -14.29 16.42 2.83
C PRO A 113 -15.52 15.58 3.19
N ASP A 114 -15.56 14.32 2.80
CA ASP A 114 -16.65 13.38 3.09
C ASP A 114 -16.62 12.81 4.52
N GLY A 115 -15.62 13.17 5.33
CA GLY A 115 -15.43 12.68 6.69
C GLY A 115 -14.57 11.41 6.80
N SER A 116 -14.14 10.83 5.68
CA SER A 116 -13.25 9.66 5.66
C SER A 116 -11.77 10.03 5.74
N TRP A 117 -10.92 9.02 5.92
CA TRP A 117 -9.48 9.09 5.65
C TRP A 117 -9.10 8.10 4.56
N GLY A 118 -8.08 8.42 3.77
CA GLY A 118 -7.54 7.55 2.72
C GLY A 118 -6.89 8.34 1.59
N GLU A 119 -6.46 7.63 0.55
CA GLU A 119 -5.85 8.26 -0.63
C GLU A 119 -6.91 9.09 -1.39
N ASN A 120 -6.64 10.39 -1.58
CA ASN A 120 -7.56 11.31 -2.22
C ASN A 120 -7.80 10.95 -3.70
N ARG A 121 -6.78 10.47 -4.41
CA ARG A 121 -6.85 10.19 -5.85
C ARG A 121 -7.54 8.88 -6.20
N ARG A 122 -7.67 7.96 -5.23
CA ARG A 122 -8.21 6.61 -5.48
C ARG A 122 -9.15 6.20 -4.37
N PHE A 123 -10.39 5.91 -4.76
CA PHE A 123 -11.38 5.36 -3.85
C PHE A 123 -11.33 3.83 -3.87
N LEU A 124 -11.15 3.21 -2.70
CA LEU A 124 -11.31 1.77 -2.49
C LEU A 124 -12.10 1.55 -1.19
N ALA A 125 -13.22 0.83 -1.28
CA ALA A 125 -14.16 0.69 -0.17
C ALA A 125 -13.51 0.15 1.13
N CYS A 126 -12.75 -0.96 1.05
CA CYS A 126 -12.09 -1.53 2.22
C CYS A 126 -11.03 -0.61 2.83
N ASP A 127 -10.27 0.10 1.98
CA ASP A 127 -9.26 1.07 2.40
C ASP A 127 -9.89 2.24 3.16
N ARG A 128 -10.94 2.85 2.59
CA ARG A 128 -11.63 3.99 3.22
C ARG A 128 -12.28 3.62 4.54
N LEU A 129 -12.90 2.44 4.63
CA LEU A 129 -13.45 1.94 5.88
C LEU A 129 -12.35 1.76 6.94
N LEU A 130 -11.24 1.11 6.58
CA LEU A 130 -10.18 0.75 7.51
C LEU A 130 -9.41 1.99 8.00
N ASN A 131 -9.04 2.88 7.08
CA ASN A 131 -8.39 4.15 7.38
C ASN A 131 -9.25 4.99 8.32
N THR A 132 -10.52 5.22 7.95
CA THR A 132 -11.45 6.05 8.74
C THR A 132 -11.65 5.48 10.14
N LEU A 133 -11.91 4.17 10.24
CA LEU A 133 -12.13 3.52 11.53
C LEU A 133 -10.87 3.60 12.41
N SER A 134 -9.68 3.43 11.83
CA SER A 134 -8.42 3.49 12.60
C SER A 134 -8.14 4.89 13.13
N CYS A 135 -8.38 5.92 12.30
CA CYS A 135 -8.23 7.31 12.68
C CYS A 135 -9.20 7.69 13.81
N ILE A 136 -10.50 7.40 13.69
CA ILE A 136 -11.46 7.78 14.75
C ILE A 136 -11.20 7.03 16.07
N VAL A 137 -10.79 5.75 16.02
CA VAL A 137 -10.43 4.99 17.23
C VAL A 137 -9.24 5.66 17.93
N THR A 138 -8.26 6.12 17.18
CA THR A 138 -7.06 6.78 17.72
C THR A 138 -7.37 8.15 18.32
N LEU A 139 -8.16 8.97 17.62
CA LEU A 139 -8.58 10.28 18.12
C LEU A 139 -9.43 10.13 19.38
N ALA A 140 -10.34 9.16 19.40
CA ALA A 140 -11.17 8.85 20.57
C ALA A 140 -10.35 8.32 21.75
N PHE A 141 -9.35 7.46 21.50
CA PHE A 141 -8.44 6.96 22.53
C PHE A 141 -7.70 8.10 23.25
N TRP A 142 -7.28 9.13 22.51
CA TRP A 142 -6.62 10.32 23.08
C TRP A 142 -7.59 11.40 23.57
N GLY A 143 -8.90 11.26 23.33
CA GLY A 143 -9.89 12.27 23.71
C GLY A 143 -9.76 13.59 22.94
N VAL A 144 -9.30 13.55 21.69
CA VAL A 144 -9.07 14.74 20.84
C VAL A 144 -9.87 14.66 19.54
N GLY A 145 -9.98 15.78 18.82
CA GLY A 145 -10.56 15.76 17.46
C GLY A 145 -12.05 15.40 17.40
N ASN A 146 -12.86 15.79 18.40
CA ASN A 146 -14.27 15.42 18.49
C ASN A 146 -15.08 15.70 17.21
N ASN A 147 -14.78 16.80 16.50
CA ASN A 147 -15.44 17.11 15.23
C ASN A 147 -15.08 16.06 14.15
N GLN A 148 -13.79 15.77 14.01
CA GLN A 148 -13.27 14.78 13.07
C GLN A 148 -13.82 13.39 13.38
N VAL A 149 -13.87 13.00 14.67
CA VAL A 149 -14.48 11.74 15.14
C VAL A 149 -15.95 11.67 14.71
N ASN A 150 -16.75 12.70 14.98
CA ASN A 150 -18.18 12.71 14.63
C ASN A 150 -18.40 12.59 13.11
N ARG A 151 -17.62 13.34 12.31
CA ARG A 151 -17.70 13.25 10.83
C ARG A 151 -17.30 11.87 10.32
N GLY A 152 -16.28 11.25 10.92
CA GLY A 152 -15.88 9.88 10.59
C GLY A 152 -16.95 8.84 10.96
N ILE A 153 -17.62 9.01 12.11
CA ILE A 153 -18.76 8.18 12.51
C ILE A 153 -19.92 8.34 11.52
N GLU A 154 -20.27 9.56 11.13
CA GLU A 154 -21.30 9.84 10.13
C GLU A 154 -20.99 9.15 8.80
N PHE A 155 -19.74 9.29 8.33
CA PHE A 155 -19.27 8.59 7.13
C PHE A 155 -19.46 7.07 7.27
N LEU A 156 -18.99 6.46 8.37
CA LEU A 156 -19.09 5.01 8.56
C LEU A 156 -20.55 4.54 8.67
N LYS A 157 -21.41 5.24 9.39
CA LYS A 157 -22.84 4.91 9.49
C LYS A 157 -23.54 4.89 8.14
N GLY A 158 -23.24 5.86 7.27
CA GLY A 158 -23.85 5.95 5.95
C GLY A 158 -23.35 4.90 4.95
N ASN A 159 -22.13 4.38 5.13
CA ASN A 159 -21.42 3.67 4.06
C ASN A 159 -21.04 2.21 4.39
N THR A 160 -20.95 1.83 5.67
CA THR A 160 -20.38 0.54 6.11
C THR A 160 -21.00 -0.66 5.40
N GLU A 161 -22.34 -0.72 5.32
CA GLU A 161 -23.00 -1.90 4.77
C GLU A 161 -22.66 -2.13 3.29
N GLY A 162 -22.76 -1.07 2.47
CA GLY A 162 -22.45 -1.14 1.04
C GLY A 162 -20.97 -1.43 0.78
N MET A 163 -20.09 -0.75 1.51
CA MET A 163 -18.64 -0.86 1.32
C MET A 163 -18.09 -2.21 1.78
N ILE A 164 -18.62 -2.82 2.84
CA ILE A 164 -18.23 -4.20 3.21
C ILE A 164 -18.71 -5.18 2.13
N LYS A 165 -19.94 -5.05 1.62
CA LYS A 165 -20.44 -5.93 0.54
C LYS A 165 -19.54 -5.88 -0.69
N GLU A 166 -19.12 -4.68 -1.11
CA GLU A 166 -18.16 -4.50 -2.19
C GLU A 166 -16.81 -5.17 -1.87
N ALA A 167 -16.25 -4.90 -0.68
CA ALA A 167 -14.96 -5.44 -0.26
C ALA A 167 -14.93 -6.97 -0.22
N LEU A 168 -15.99 -7.62 0.28
CA LEU A 168 -16.08 -9.08 0.36
C LEU A 168 -16.23 -9.74 -1.02
N GLY A 169 -16.63 -8.99 -2.06
CA GLY A 169 -16.68 -9.46 -3.45
C GLY A 169 -15.30 -9.57 -4.11
N HIS A 170 -14.25 -8.99 -3.51
CA HIS A 170 -12.90 -8.95 -4.06
C HIS A 170 -11.93 -9.85 -3.27
N HIS A 171 -11.19 -10.71 -3.96
CA HIS A 171 -10.19 -11.62 -3.34
C HIS A 171 -9.04 -10.91 -2.59
N ARG A 172 -8.85 -9.60 -2.79
CA ARG A 172 -7.80 -8.79 -2.12
C ARG A 172 -8.17 -8.34 -0.69
N SER A 173 -9.31 -8.75 -0.16
CA SER A 173 -9.82 -8.30 1.15
C SER A 173 -9.37 -9.13 2.36
N LYS A 174 -8.51 -10.14 2.21
CA LYS A 174 -8.16 -11.03 3.34
C LYS A 174 -7.61 -10.29 4.58
N GLY A 175 -6.71 -9.33 4.40
CA GLY A 175 -6.22 -8.50 5.52
C GLY A 175 -7.34 -7.67 6.15
N PHE A 176 -8.24 -7.13 5.32
CA PHE A 176 -9.42 -6.39 5.78
C PHE A 176 -10.39 -7.28 6.58
N GLU A 177 -10.67 -8.51 6.12
CA GLU A 177 -11.51 -9.48 6.82
C GLU A 177 -10.99 -9.84 8.22
N ILE A 178 -9.66 -9.76 8.43
CA ILE A 178 -9.03 -10.02 9.72
C ILE A 178 -9.00 -8.77 10.61
N VAL A 179 -8.53 -7.65 10.08
CA VAL A 179 -8.25 -6.44 10.87
C VAL A 179 -9.51 -5.66 11.17
N PHE A 180 -10.40 -5.49 10.19
CA PHE A 180 -11.57 -4.60 10.33
C PHE A 180 -12.46 -5.01 11.51
N PRO A 181 -12.81 -6.30 11.71
CA PRO A 181 -13.66 -6.67 12.84
C PRO A 181 -12.97 -6.48 14.19
N ALA A 182 -11.66 -6.73 14.29
CA ALA A 182 -10.88 -6.48 15.51
C ALA A 182 -10.88 -4.99 15.88
N LEU A 183 -10.70 -4.12 14.88
CA LEU A 183 -10.71 -2.67 15.07
C LEU A 183 -12.11 -2.15 15.41
N LEU A 184 -13.16 -2.74 14.83
CA LEU A 184 -14.55 -2.41 15.17
C LEU A 184 -14.88 -2.77 16.63
N ASN A 185 -14.35 -3.89 17.14
CA ASN A 185 -14.47 -4.24 18.55
C ASN A 185 -13.77 -3.22 19.46
N GLN A 186 -12.61 -2.70 19.07
CA GLN A 186 -11.95 -1.61 19.81
C GLN A 186 -12.81 -0.33 19.84
N ALA A 187 -13.39 0.05 18.70
CA ALA A 187 -14.33 1.18 18.64
C ALA A 187 -15.53 0.99 19.58
N LYS A 188 -16.06 -0.24 19.66
CA LYS A 188 -17.15 -0.60 20.58
C LYS A 188 -16.75 -0.43 22.04
N LEU A 189 -15.54 -0.87 22.41
CA LEU A 189 -15.00 -0.73 23.77
C LEU A 189 -14.76 0.73 24.16
N LEU A 190 -14.44 1.59 23.19
CA LEU A 190 -14.31 3.05 23.39
C LEU A 190 -15.67 3.78 23.40
N GLY A 191 -16.79 3.06 23.23
CA GLY A 191 -18.12 3.66 23.25
C GLY A 191 -18.48 4.47 22.01
N LEU A 192 -17.80 4.25 20.88
CA LEU A 192 -18.16 4.90 19.62
C LEU A 192 -19.50 4.36 19.11
N ASP A 193 -20.39 5.26 18.68
CA ASP A 193 -21.71 4.91 18.16
C ASP A 193 -21.60 4.51 16.68
N LEU A 194 -21.35 3.23 16.41
CA LEU A 194 -21.21 2.65 15.06
C LEU A 194 -22.26 1.54 14.84
N PRO A 195 -22.56 1.17 13.58
CA PRO A 195 -23.64 0.25 13.28
C PRO A 195 -23.25 -1.23 13.50
N TYR A 196 -22.87 -1.61 14.73
CA TYR A 196 -22.31 -2.92 15.08
C TYR A 196 -23.21 -4.13 14.74
N GLU A 197 -24.52 -3.93 14.77
CA GLU A 197 -25.53 -5.01 14.66
C GLU A 197 -26.02 -5.23 13.22
N VAL A 198 -25.38 -4.61 12.22
CA VAL A 198 -25.74 -4.82 10.80
C VAL A 198 -25.35 -6.25 10.38
N PRO A 199 -26.21 -6.99 9.64
CA PRO A 199 -25.96 -8.38 9.29
C PRO A 199 -24.62 -8.65 8.60
N ILE A 200 -24.13 -7.73 7.77
CA ILE A 200 -22.83 -7.88 7.08
C ILE A 200 -21.65 -7.87 8.06
N ILE A 201 -21.77 -7.17 9.20
CA ILE A 201 -20.75 -7.14 10.25
C ILE A 201 -20.69 -8.50 10.95
N LYS A 202 -21.84 -9.14 11.17
CA LYS A 202 -21.86 -10.52 11.69
C LYS A 202 -21.16 -11.47 10.72
N GLN A 203 -21.42 -11.36 9.42
CA GLN A 203 -20.79 -12.22 8.41
C GLN A 203 -19.27 -12.06 8.35
N ILE A 204 -18.74 -10.83 8.39
CA ILE A 204 -17.28 -10.62 8.38
C ILE A 204 -16.62 -11.09 9.69
N ASN A 205 -17.30 -10.97 10.83
CA ASN A 205 -16.83 -11.58 12.09
C ASN A 205 -16.76 -13.12 11.98
N GLU A 206 -17.80 -13.78 11.47
CA GLU A 206 -17.82 -15.24 11.29
C GLU A 206 -16.72 -15.72 10.33
N LYS A 207 -16.44 -14.94 9.28
CA LYS A 207 -15.30 -15.19 8.38
C LYS A 207 -13.97 -15.09 9.12
N ARG A 208 -13.76 -14.01 9.88
CA ARG A 208 -12.56 -13.81 10.70
C ARG A 208 -12.34 -14.98 11.65
N ASP A 209 -13.36 -15.35 12.42
CA ASP A 209 -13.27 -16.45 13.39
C ASP A 209 -12.96 -17.78 12.70
N SER A 210 -13.50 -18.00 11.49
CA SER A 210 -13.22 -19.19 10.70
C SER A 210 -11.78 -19.21 10.18
N GLU A 211 -11.22 -18.07 9.80
CA GLU A 211 -9.81 -17.96 9.40
C GLU A 211 -8.88 -18.15 10.60
N LEU A 212 -9.18 -17.55 11.76
CA LEU A 212 -8.36 -17.72 12.96
C LEU A 212 -8.34 -19.15 13.48
N LYS A 213 -9.44 -19.90 13.35
CA LYS A 213 -9.47 -21.33 13.67
C LYS A 213 -8.57 -22.19 12.78
N LYS A 214 -8.24 -21.73 11.57
CA LYS A 214 -7.31 -22.43 10.67
C LYS A 214 -5.85 -22.13 10.98
N VAL A 215 -5.58 -21.03 11.70
CA VAL A 215 -4.21 -20.67 12.09
C VAL A 215 -3.74 -21.63 13.17
N SER A 216 -2.75 -22.45 12.85
CA SER A 216 -2.05 -23.21 13.87
C SER A 216 -1.25 -22.24 14.75
N PHE A 217 -1.47 -22.31 16.07
CA PHE A 217 -0.70 -21.55 17.05
C PHE A 217 0.81 -21.82 16.89
N GLU A 218 1.20 -23.05 16.58
CA GLU A 218 2.60 -23.42 16.36
C GLU A 218 3.16 -22.78 15.08
N GLU A 219 2.39 -22.78 13.99
CA GLU A 219 2.83 -22.20 12.72
C GLU A 219 3.02 -20.68 12.83
N LEU A 220 2.11 -19.98 13.51
CA LEU A 220 2.15 -18.52 13.69
C LEU A 220 3.44 -18.04 14.37
N HIS A 221 3.99 -18.84 15.29
CA HIS A 221 5.14 -18.47 16.12
C HIS A 221 6.46 -19.13 15.71
N SER A 222 6.42 -20.11 14.80
CA SER A 222 7.61 -20.86 14.38
C SER A 222 8.17 -20.40 13.03
N HIS A 223 7.32 -19.91 12.13
CA HIS A 223 7.73 -19.52 10.78
C HIS A 223 7.10 -18.17 10.39
N PRO A 224 7.85 -17.29 9.68
CA PRO A 224 7.25 -16.09 9.11
C PRO A 224 6.10 -16.44 8.17
N SER A 225 4.94 -15.82 8.42
CA SER A 225 3.74 -15.98 7.59
C SER A 225 3.16 -14.61 7.24
N THR A 226 2.23 -14.58 6.29
CA THR A 226 1.55 -13.32 5.91
C THR A 226 0.76 -12.71 7.06
N MET A 227 0.42 -13.47 8.10
CA MET A 227 -0.27 -12.97 9.30
C MET A 227 0.59 -12.00 10.12
N LEU A 228 1.91 -12.04 9.98
CA LEU A 228 2.80 -11.07 10.63
C LEU A 228 2.55 -9.63 10.15
N GLN A 229 1.93 -9.43 8.98
CA GLN A 229 1.59 -8.10 8.47
C GLN A 229 0.38 -7.48 9.20
N CYS A 230 -0.44 -8.28 9.89
CA CYS A 230 -1.69 -7.85 10.52
C CYS A 230 -1.87 -8.36 11.96
N LEU A 231 -0.79 -8.43 12.75
CA LEU A 231 -0.83 -8.89 14.16
C LEU A 231 -1.80 -8.09 15.02
N GLU A 232 -1.98 -6.80 14.70
CA GLU A 232 -2.92 -5.90 15.34
C GLU A 232 -4.38 -6.31 15.18
N GLY A 233 -4.67 -7.13 14.16
CA GLY A 233 -5.97 -7.73 13.89
C GLY A 233 -6.19 -9.10 14.51
N ILE A 234 -5.20 -9.72 15.17
CA ILE A 234 -5.28 -11.08 15.71
C ILE A 234 -4.71 -11.22 17.14
N GLN A 235 -4.70 -10.12 17.89
CA GLN A 235 -4.04 -10.00 19.20
C GLN A 235 -4.41 -11.10 20.20
N GLU A 236 -5.61 -11.67 20.10
CA GLU A 236 -6.11 -12.71 21.02
C GLU A 236 -5.45 -14.09 20.85
N VAL A 237 -4.78 -14.34 19.73
CA VAL A 237 -4.09 -15.62 19.46
C VAL A 237 -2.56 -15.49 19.42
N VAL A 238 -2.02 -14.30 19.69
CA VAL A 238 -0.58 -14.02 19.64
C VAL A 238 0.07 -14.26 21.00
N ASP A 239 1.12 -15.08 21.01
CA ASP A 239 2.10 -15.12 22.10
C ASP A 239 3.18 -14.09 21.84
N TRP A 240 3.07 -12.96 22.52
CA TRP A 240 3.96 -11.81 22.38
C TRP A 240 5.42 -12.10 22.65
N LYS A 241 5.74 -13.12 23.47
CA LYS A 241 7.13 -13.50 23.74
C LYS A 241 7.71 -14.31 22.59
N ASN A 242 6.92 -15.27 22.07
CA ASN A 242 7.37 -16.12 20.98
C ASN A 242 7.36 -15.40 19.63
N ILE A 243 6.45 -14.45 19.41
CA ILE A 243 6.36 -13.72 18.13
C ILE A 243 7.63 -12.89 17.85
N LEU A 244 8.31 -12.39 18.89
CA LEU A 244 9.57 -11.64 18.76
C LEU A 244 10.70 -12.43 18.08
N LYS A 245 10.62 -13.78 18.06
CA LYS A 245 11.58 -14.62 17.31
C LYS A 245 11.48 -14.43 15.80
N LEU A 246 10.34 -13.96 15.32
CA LEU A 246 10.05 -13.75 13.89
C LEU A 246 10.23 -12.29 13.46
N GLN A 247 10.71 -11.42 14.35
CA GLN A 247 10.99 -10.02 14.06
C GLN A 247 12.07 -9.88 12.98
N SER A 248 11.87 -8.96 12.04
CA SER A 248 12.84 -8.62 11.00
C SER A 248 14.08 -7.93 11.58
N GLN A 249 15.18 -7.92 10.82
CA GLN A 249 16.45 -7.35 11.29
C GLN A 249 16.36 -5.84 11.59
N ASP A 250 15.51 -5.13 10.85
CA ASP A 250 15.21 -3.70 11.05
C ASP A 250 14.34 -3.43 12.28
N GLY A 251 13.80 -4.47 12.92
CA GLY A 251 12.90 -4.37 14.07
C GLY A 251 11.41 -4.43 13.73
N SER A 252 11.06 -4.48 12.43
CA SER A 252 9.67 -4.54 11.98
C SER A 252 9.09 -5.95 12.05
N PHE A 253 7.76 -6.02 11.95
CA PHE A 253 7.02 -7.24 11.62
C PHE A 253 6.53 -7.15 10.18
N SER A 254 7.23 -7.85 9.28
CA SER A 254 6.93 -7.86 7.84
C SER A 254 6.79 -6.46 7.23
N SER A 255 7.63 -5.51 7.68
CA SER A 255 7.63 -4.11 7.24
C SER A 255 6.31 -3.35 7.48
N SER A 256 5.39 -3.88 8.30
CA SER A 256 4.10 -3.26 8.64
C SER A 256 4.25 -2.37 9.88
N PRO A 257 4.09 -1.03 9.76
CA PRO A 257 4.13 -0.14 10.92
C PRO A 257 3.00 -0.43 11.92
N ALA A 258 1.77 -0.70 11.47
CA ALA A 258 0.66 -1.05 12.34
C ALA A 258 0.93 -2.31 13.18
N SER A 259 1.39 -3.39 12.54
CA SER A 259 1.74 -4.64 13.22
C SER A 259 2.89 -4.42 14.22
N THR A 260 3.92 -3.67 13.81
CA THR A 260 5.08 -3.34 14.66
C THR A 260 4.69 -2.47 15.85
N ALA A 261 3.81 -1.49 15.67
CA ALA A 261 3.25 -0.66 16.75
C ALA A 261 2.44 -1.49 17.74
N CYS A 262 1.62 -2.42 17.25
CA CYS A 262 0.89 -3.35 18.11
C CYS A 262 1.83 -4.20 18.95
N VAL A 263 2.87 -4.81 18.35
CA VAL A 263 3.83 -5.61 19.11
C VAL A 263 4.57 -4.74 20.13
N PHE A 264 4.97 -3.52 19.78
CA PHE A 264 5.60 -2.60 20.73
C PHE A 264 4.70 -2.32 21.94
N MET A 265 3.43 -1.99 21.72
CA MET A 265 2.49 -1.70 22.82
C MET A 265 2.29 -2.90 23.76
N GLN A 266 2.46 -4.12 23.28
CA GLN A 266 2.29 -5.35 24.07
C GLN A 266 3.59 -5.85 24.74
N THR A 267 4.76 -5.45 24.23
CA THR A 267 6.06 -6.02 24.65
C THR A 267 7.07 -5.01 25.18
N GLY A 268 6.97 -3.75 24.78
CA GLY A 268 8.01 -2.74 24.98
C GLY A 268 9.31 -3.01 24.22
N ASP A 269 9.29 -3.84 23.16
CA ASP A 269 10.51 -4.20 22.43
C ASP A 269 11.21 -2.99 21.79
N ASN A 270 12.49 -2.82 22.12
CA ASN A 270 13.27 -1.67 21.69
C ASN A 270 13.56 -1.66 20.18
N LYS A 271 13.60 -2.82 19.51
CA LYS A 271 13.82 -2.85 18.06
C LYS A 271 12.58 -2.40 17.31
N CYS A 272 11.39 -2.77 17.78
CA CYS A 272 10.13 -2.21 17.26
C CYS A 272 10.12 -0.68 17.38
N LEU A 273 10.49 -0.14 18.55
CA LEU A 273 10.53 1.31 18.73
C LEU A 273 11.54 2.00 17.81
N ARG A 274 12.72 1.40 17.60
CA ARG A 274 13.73 1.93 16.68
C ARG A 274 13.22 1.98 15.24
N PHE A 275 12.59 0.90 14.76
CA PHE A 275 11.96 0.87 13.43
C PHE A 275 10.96 2.02 13.27
N LEU A 276 10.02 2.14 14.21
CA LEU A 276 8.99 3.17 14.17
C LEU A 276 9.57 4.58 14.25
N THR A 277 10.59 4.79 15.10
CA THR A 277 11.28 6.08 15.21
C THR A 277 12.00 6.44 13.90
N SER A 278 12.67 5.47 13.25
CA SER A 278 13.29 5.71 11.94
C SER A 278 12.27 6.03 10.86
N LEU A 279 11.12 5.36 10.88
CA LEU A 279 10.04 5.61 9.94
C LEU A 279 9.48 7.02 10.10
N VAL A 280 9.17 7.41 11.33
CA VAL A 280 8.67 8.75 11.66
C VAL A 280 9.70 9.84 11.33
N ALA A 281 10.99 9.59 11.58
CA ALA A 281 12.05 10.54 11.21
C ALA A 281 12.19 10.70 9.68
N LYS A 282 11.96 9.64 8.91
CA LYS A 282 12.04 9.64 7.46
C LYS A 282 10.85 10.36 6.81
N PHE A 283 9.64 10.05 7.26
CA PHE A 283 8.42 10.55 6.63
C PHE A 283 7.87 11.82 7.27
N GLY A 284 8.34 12.21 8.47
CA GLY A 284 7.90 13.43 9.15
C GLY A 284 6.38 13.54 9.22
N ASP A 285 5.85 14.70 8.83
CA ASP A 285 4.40 14.97 8.73
C ASP A 285 3.92 14.97 7.26
N HIS A 286 4.68 14.36 6.34
CA HIS A 286 4.33 14.30 4.92
C HIS A 286 3.07 13.48 4.63
#